data_AF-A0A927MXW4-F1
#
_entry.id   AF-A0A927MXW4-F1
#
_cell.length_a   1.000
_cell.length_b   1.000
_cell.length_c   1.000
_cell.angle_alpha   90.00
_cell.angle_beta   90.00
_cell.angle_gamma   90.00
#
_symmetry.space_group_name_H-M   'P 1'
#
loop_
_entity.id
_entity.type
_entity.pdbx_description
1 polymer ?
#
loop_
_entity_poly.entity_id
_entity_poly.type
_entity_poly.pdbx_seq_one_letter_code
_entity_poly.pdbx_strand_id
1 'polypeptide(L)'
;MRIAPEDAERRIGKQLEEQERRARENRTLSFGPVRDGMGTMFVRLDVPTLAVLQALLDPLARPRPSGPDGPDLRSSERRQADAFAELVALAQAAASAPTRGGARPRLTVTISCDDLVVKLGYGTLNSVLTDSGPAHLKVRTQAGTNWRKRRQRRWRVQERRDR
;
A
#
# COMPACT_ATOMS: atom_id res chain seq x y z
N MET A 1 12.79 -19.44 -51.35
CA MET A 1 12.94 -20.22 -50.10
C MET A 1 11.69 -20.02 -49.26
N ARG A 2 10.70 -20.92 -49.37
CA ARG A 2 9.40 -20.88 -48.66
C ARG A 2 9.57 -21.68 -47.37
N ILE A 3 9.73 -21.00 -46.24
CA ILE A 3 9.88 -21.66 -44.94
C ILE A 3 8.58 -22.42 -44.66
N ALA A 4 8.66 -23.71 -44.32
CA ALA A 4 7.51 -24.49 -43.90
C ALA A 4 6.95 -23.90 -42.59
N PRO A 5 5.62 -23.76 -42.45
CA PRO A 5 4.99 -23.06 -41.32
C PRO A 5 5.42 -23.61 -39.94
N GLU A 6 5.68 -24.91 -39.84
CA GLU A 6 6.14 -25.57 -38.60
C GLU A 6 7.52 -25.08 -38.11
N ASP A 7 8.42 -24.67 -39.01
CA ASP A 7 9.74 -24.14 -38.62
C ASP A 7 9.66 -22.68 -38.19
N ALA A 8 8.70 -21.92 -38.74
CA ALA A 8 8.41 -20.56 -38.28
C ALA A 8 7.82 -20.60 -36.86
N GLU A 9 6.87 -21.50 -36.60
CA GLU A 9 6.24 -21.68 -35.29
C GLU A 9 7.25 -22.15 -34.23
N ARG A 10 8.11 -23.12 -34.53
CA ARG A 10 9.19 -23.55 -33.61
C ARG A 10 10.19 -22.42 -33.30
N ARG A 11 10.52 -21.58 -34.27
CA ARG A 11 11.42 -20.42 -34.06
C ARG A 11 10.76 -19.34 -33.20
N ILE A 12 9.49 -19.04 -33.47
CA ILE A 12 8.70 -18.10 -32.66
C ILE A 12 8.61 -18.60 -31.21
N GLY A 13 8.28 -19.88 -31.00
CA GLY A 13 8.19 -20.47 -29.67
C GLY A 13 9.49 -20.34 -28.87
N LYS A 14 10.64 -20.72 -29.44
CA LYS A 14 11.95 -20.57 -28.79
C LYS A 14 12.30 -19.11 -28.49
N GLN A 15 11.97 -18.20 -29.40
CA GLN A 15 12.24 -16.77 -29.21
C GLN A 15 11.35 -16.18 -28.10
N LEU A 16 10.09 -16.63 -27.99
CA LEU A 16 9.17 -16.24 -26.92
C LEU A 16 9.64 -16.76 -25.55
N GLU A 17 10.04 -18.03 -25.44
CA GLU A 17 10.57 -18.59 -24.18
C GLU A 17 11.79 -17.82 -23.67
N GLU A 18 12.73 -17.50 -24.56
CA GLU A 18 13.90 -16.71 -24.21
C GLU A 18 13.55 -15.26 -23.85
N GLN A 19 12.58 -14.66 -24.55
CA GLN A 19 12.05 -13.34 -24.18
C GLN A 19 11.39 -13.37 -22.80
N GLU A 20 10.59 -14.39 -22.49
CA GLU A 20 9.96 -14.55 -21.18
C GLU A 20 10.99 -14.74 -20.07
N ARG A 21 12.00 -15.59 -20.31
CA ARG A 21 13.10 -15.80 -19.36
C ARG A 21 13.82 -14.49 -19.06
N ARG A 22 14.21 -13.75 -20.10
CA ARG A 22 14.82 -12.42 -19.96
C ARG A 22 13.90 -11.42 -19.27
N ALA A 23 12.59 -11.45 -19.56
CA ALA A 23 11.62 -10.57 -18.94
C ALA A 23 11.49 -10.85 -17.44
N ARG A 24 11.50 -12.14 -17.04
CA ARG A 24 11.48 -12.57 -15.63
C ARG A 24 12.75 -12.18 -14.88
N GLU A 25 13.91 -12.37 -15.50
CA GLU A 25 15.22 -12.03 -14.91
C GLU A 25 15.42 -10.51 -14.76
N ASN A 26 14.85 -9.71 -15.66
CA ASN A 26 14.97 -8.25 -15.64
C ASN A 26 13.89 -7.55 -14.79
N ARG A 27 13.08 -8.28 -14.01
CA ARG A 27 12.11 -7.68 -13.10
C ARG A 27 12.83 -6.96 -11.97
N THR A 28 12.47 -5.72 -11.73
CA THR A 28 13.08 -4.90 -10.67
C THR A 28 12.03 -4.07 -9.97
N LEU A 29 12.18 -3.89 -8.66
CA LEU A 29 11.39 -2.96 -7.86
C LEU A 29 12.35 -2.16 -6.98
N SER A 30 12.33 -0.84 -7.10
CA SER A 30 13.09 0.07 -6.25
C SER A 30 12.21 1.22 -5.74
N PHE A 31 12.58 1.75 -4.59
CA PHE A 31 11.92 2.91 -3.97
C PHE A 31 12.90 4.08 -3.97
N GLY A 32 12.41 5.25 -4.36
CA GLY A 32 13.12 6.52 -4.23
C GLY A 32 12.99 7.09 -2.81
N PRO A 33 13.77 8.15 -2.50
CA PRO A 33 13.68 8.81 -1.20
C PRO A 33 12.30 9.41 -0.97
N VAL A 34 11.85 9.42 0.29
CA VAL A 34 10.62 10.10 0.69
C VAL A 34 10.91 11.58 0.91
N ARG A 35 10.13 12.46 0.25
CA ARG A 35 10.19 13.93 0.39
C ARG A 35 8.78 14.50 0.38
N ASP A 36 8.53 15.49 1.22
CA ASP A 36 7.23 16.18 1.33
C ASP A 36 6.03 15.22 1.56
N GLY A 37 6.27 14.14 2.32
CA GLY A 37 5.25 13.11 2.60
C GLY A 37 4.96 12.16 1.43
N MET A 38 5.72 12.27 0.34
CA MET A 38 5.57 11.47 -0.88
C MET A 38 6.81 10.62 -1.12
N GLY A 39 6.62 9.42 -1.64
CA GLY A 39 7.71 8.54 -2.09
C GLY A 39 7.47 8.09 -3.52
N THR A 40 8.56 7.80 -4.24
CA THR A 40 8.49 7.29 -5.61
C THR A 40 8.81 5.80 -5.64
N MET A 41 8.14 5.05 -6.52
CA MET A 41 8.41 3.64 -6.77
C MET A 41 8.69 3.44 -8.25
N PHE A 42 9.78 2.74 -8.57
CA PHE A 42 10.12 2.33 -9.93
C PHE A 42 10.01 0.82 -10.04
N VAL A 43 9.14 0.35 -10.93
CA VAL A 43 8.88 -1.08 -11.11
C VAL A 43 9.03 -1.47 -12.58
N ARG A 44 9.70 -2.59 -12.83
CA ARG A 44 9.78 -3.29 -14.12
C ARG A 44 9.21 -4.67 -13.92
N LEU A 45 8.15 -4.97 -14.66
CA LEU A 45 7.44 -6.25 -14.65
C LEU A 45 7.51 -6.86 -16.06
N ASP A 46 7.37 -8.18 -16.12
CA ASP A 46 7.04 -8.86 -17.37
C ASP A 46 5.60 -8.57 -17.78
N VAL A 47 5.32 -8.78 -19.07
CA VAL A 47 4.02 -8.45 -19.68
C VAL A 47 2.84 -9.13 -18.94
N PRO A 48 2.86 -10.43 -18.63
CA PRO A 48 1.76 -11.07 -17.90
C PRO A 48 1.47 -10.41 -16.55
N THR A 49 2.50 -10.19 -15.73
CA THR A 49 2.33 -9.57 -14.40
C THR A 49 1.86 -8.11 -14.51
N LEU A 50 2.38 -7.35 -15.47
CA LEU A 50 1.95 -5.98 -15.71
C LEU A 50 0.48 -5.91 -16.15
N ALA A 51 0.05 -6.81 -17.05
CA ALA A 51 -1.32 -6.90 -17.52
C ALA A 51 -2.28 -7.25 -16.37
N VAL A 52 -1.91 -8.19 -15.49
CA VAL A 52 -2.69 -8.51 -14.29
C VAL A 52 -2.79 -7.30 -13.36
N LEU A 53 -1.69 -6.58 -13.11
CA LEU A 53 -1.72 -5.37 -12.30
C LEU A 53 -2.64 -4.31 -12.89
N GLN A 54 -2.57 -4.05 -14.20
CA GLN A 54 -3.46 -3.12 -14.89
C GLN A 54 -4.92 -3.54 -14.76
N ALA A 55 -5.24 -4.81 -15.02
CA ALA A 55 -6.59 -5.33 -14.89
C ALA A 55 -7.17 -5.21 -13.47
N LEU A 56 -6.32 -5.28 -12.43
CA LEU A 56 -6.73 -5.05 -11.04
C LEU A 56 -6.95 -3.56 -10.72
N LEU A 57 -6.14 -2.67 -11.30
CA LEU A 57 -6.25 -1.22 -11.07
C LEU A 57 -7.40 -0.59 -11.85
N ASP A 58 -7.66 -1.05 -13.07
CA ASP A 58 -8.70 -0.53 -13.96
C ASP A 58 -10.07 -0.35 -13.29
N PRO A 59 -10.66 -1.36 -12.60
CA PRO A 59 -11.93 -1.18 -11.91
C PRO A 59 -11.86 -0.19 -10.75
N LEU A 60 -10.72 -0.12 -10.05
CA LEU A 60 -10.52 0.76 -8.89
C LEU A 60 -10.30 2.22 -9.29
N ALA A 61 -9.69 2.45 -10.46
CA ALA A 61 -9.35 3.75 -11.03
C ALA A 61 -10.51 4.38 -11.84
N ARG A 62 -11.65 3.68 -11.94
CA ARG A 62 -12.83 4.20 -12.65
C ARG A 62 -13.25 5.56 -12.08
N PRO A 63 -13.63 6.52 -12.94
CA PRO A 63 -14.21 7.78 -12.52
C PRO A 63 -15.35 7.54 -11.53
N ARG A 64 -15.30 8.20 -10.37
CA ARG A 64 -16.37 8.18 -9.38
C ARG A 64 -17.11 9.52 -9.47
N PRO A 65 -18.45 9.52 -9.62
CA PRO A 65 -19.19 10.77 -9.69
C PRO A 65 -18.98 11.60 -8.41
N SER A 66 -18.67 12.87 -8.60
CA SER A 66 -18.41 13.81 -7.49
C SER A 66 -19.73 14.45 -7.06
N GLY A 67 -20.56 13.74 -6.29
CA GLY A 67 -21.87 14.25 -5.85
C GLY A 67 -23.00 14.08 -6.88
N PRO A 68 -24.11 14.85 -6.77
CA PRO A 68 -25.40 14.50 -7.38
C PRO A 68 -25.39 14.22 -8.88
N ASP A 69 -24.55 14.85 -9.71
CA ASP A 69 -24.41 14.53 -11.15
C ASP A 69 -23.09 15.07 -11.77
N GLY A 70 -22.06 15.31 -10.95
CA GLY A 70 -20.81 15.95 -11.41
C GLY A 70 -19.77 14.97 -11.95
N PRO A 71 -19.03 15.31 -13.02
CA PRO A 71 -17.92 14.48 -13.51
C PRO A 71 -16.83 14.31 -12.43
N ASP A 72 -16.06 13.22 -12.52
CA ASP A 72 -14.89 13.03 -11.64
C ASP A 72 -13.81 14.06 -12.01
N LEU A 73 -13.52 14.98 -11.10
CA LEU A 73 -12.53 16.05 -11.31
C LEU A 73 -11.08 15.59 -11.09
N ARG A 74 -10.87 14.39 -10.56
CA ARG A 74 -9.51 13.86 -10.35
C ARG A 74 -8.86 13.58 -11.70
N SER A 75 -7.58 13.92 -11.85
CA SER A 75 -6.80 13.52 -13.03
C SER A 75 -6.72 12.00 -13.15
N SER A 76 -6.40 11.49 -14.34
CA SER A 76 -6.27 10.04 -14.54
C SER A 76 -5.17 9.45 -13.67
N GLU A 77 -4.04 10.15 -13.51
CA GLU A 77 -2.92 9.72 -12.70
C GLU A 77 -3.30 9.67 -11.23
N ARG A 78 -4.06 10.67 -10.75
CA ARG A 78 -4.55 10.68 -9.37
C ARG A 78 -5.49 9.51 -9.10
N ARG A 79 -6.38 9.18 -10.02
CA ARG A 79 -7.26 7.99 -9.88
C ARG A 79 -6.46 6.69 -9.85
N GLN A 80 -5.42 6.57 -10.67
CA GLN A 80 -4.53 5.40 -10.63
C GLN A 80 -3.75 5.30 -9.32
N ALA A 81 -3.25 6.42 -8.78
CA ALA A 81 -2.59 6.44 -7.48
C ALA A 81 -3.54 6.02 -6.34
N ASP A 82 -4.77 6.53 -6.35
CA ASP A 82 -5.82 6.15 -5.39
C ASP A 82 -6.15 4.65 -5.52
N ALA A 83 -6.29 4.14 -6.75
CA ALA A 83 -6.54 2.73 -7.04
C ALA A 83 -5.40 1.83 -6.53
N PHE A 84 -4.15 2.25 -6.68
CA PHE A 84 -3.00 1.52 -6.17
C PHE A 84 -3.01 1.48 -4.64
N ALA A 85 -3.32 2.60 -3.97
CA ALA A 85 -3.46 2.64 -2.53
C ALA A 85 -4.57 1.70 -2.02
N GLU A 86 -5.71 1.66 -2.71
CA GLU A 86 -6.81 0.75 -2.41
C GLU A 86 -6.40 -0.72 -2.60
N LEU A 87 -5.69 -1.05 -3.68
CA LEU A 87 -5.15 -2.40 -3.92
C LEU A 87 -4.19 -2.84 -2.80
N VAL A 88 -3.32 -1.95 -2.33
CA VAL A 88 -2.42 -2.23 -1.20
C VAL A 88 -3.20 -2.48 0.10
N ALA A 89 -4.27 -1.72 0.34
CA ALA A 89 -5.14 -1.92 1.49
C ALA A 89 -5.86 -3.29 1.43
N LEU A 90 -6.37 -3.68 0.26
CA LEU A 90 -6.97 -4.99 0.03
C LEU A 90 -5.95 -6.13 0.27
N ALA A 91 -4.74 -5.98 -0.26
CA ALA A 91 -3.66 -6.95 -0.06
C ALA A 91 -3.26 -7.08 1.42
N GLN A 92 -3.25 -5.98 2.18
CA GLN A 92 -2.99 -5.99 3.62
C GLN A 92 -4.11 -6.68 4.42
N ALA A 93 -5.37 -6.48 4.00
CA ALA A 93 -6.54 -7.06 4.67
C ALA A 93 -6.68 -8.56 4.41
N ALA A 94 -6.16 -9.05 3.27
CA ALA A 94 -6.23 -10.44 2.85
C ALA A 94 -5.70 -11.40 3.93
N ALA A 95 -6.38 -12.53 4.13
CA ALA A 95 -5.96 -13.55 5.08
C ALA A 95 -4.58 -14.15 4.72
N SER A 96 -4.27 -14.20 3.42
CA SER A 96 -3.00 -14.66 2.86
C SER A 96 -1.92 -13.59 2.82
N ALA A 97 -2.16 -12.40 3.38
CA ALA A 97 -1.16 -11.34 3.41
C ALA A 97 0.14 -11.87 4.04
N PRO A 98 1.32 -11.60 3.44
CA PRO A 98 2.59 -12.04 3.99
C PRO A 98 2.75 -11.59 5.44
N THR A 99 3.07 -12.52 6.33
CA THR A 99 3.37 -12.22 7.73
C THR A 99 4.87 -12.29 7.96
N ARG A 100 5.42 -11.38 8.77
CA ARG A 100 6.77 -11.55 9.32
C ARG A 100 6.62 -12.03 10.76
N GLY A 101 7.16 -13.21 11.07
CA GLY A 101 7.07 -13.81 12.42
C GLY A 101 5.63 -14.09 12.87
N GLY A 102 4.72 -14.43 11.95
CA GLY A 102 3.30 -14.68 12.24
C GLY A 102 2.45 -13.42 12.46
N ALA A 103 3.05 -12.22 12.41
CA ALA A 103 2.35 -10.95 12.52
C ALA A 103 2.19 -10.29 11.15
N ARG A 104 1.00 -9.70 10.91
CA ARG A 104 0.78 -8.80 9.77
C ARG A 104 1.77 -7.63 9.83
N PRO A 105 2.22 -7.09 8.68
CA PRO A 105 3.11 -5.93 8.64
C PRO A 105 2.55 -4.78 9.48
N ARG A 106 3.35 -4.26 10.41
CA ARG A 106 2.98 -3.15 11.31
C ARG A 106 3.87 -1.95 11.03
N LEU A 107 3.26 -0.78 10.97
CA LEU A 107 3.94 0.51 10.94
C LEU A 107 3.91 1.11 12.35
N THR A 108 5.07 1.49 12.87
CA THR A 108 5.20 2.17 14.16
C THR A 108 5.28 3.67 13.92
N VAL A 109 4.30 4.41 14.47
CA VAL A 109 4.26 5.87 14.42
C VAL A 109 4.44 6.41 15.83
N THR A 110 5.40 7.30 16.02
CA THR A 110 5.67 7.95 17.31
C THR A 110 5.01 9.33 17.31
N ILE A 111 4.14 9.59 18.29
CA ILE A 111 3.46 10.88 18.48
C ILE A 111 3.68 11.35 19.92
N SER A 112 3.62 12.67 20.15
CA SER A 112 3.63 13.21 21.51
C SER A 112 2.36 12.77 22.27
N CYS A 113 2.46 12.64 23.59
CA CYS A 113 1.31 12.26 24.42
C CYS A 113 0.20 13.31 24.36
N ASP A 114 0.57 14.60 24.33
CA ASP A 114 -0.39 15.71 24.29
C ASP A 114 -1.16 15.74 22.96
N ASP A 115 -0.46 15.53 21.84
CA ASP A 115 -1.06 15.40 20.50
C ASP A 115 -2.04 14.22 20.41
N LEU A 116 -1.69 13.10 21.06
CA LEU A 116 -2.57 11.94 21.15
C LEU A 116 -3.86 12.27 21.92
N VAL A 117 -3.77 13.05 22.99
CA VAL A 117 -4.91 13.46 23.83
C VAL A 117 -5.85 14.41 23.07
N VAL A 118 -5.29 15.36 22.32
CA VAL A 118 -6.04 16.33 21.50
C VAL A 118 -6.60 15.69 20.21
N LYS A 119 -6.23 14.43 19.93
CA LYS A 119 -6.64 13.62 18.75
C LYS A 119 -6.22 14.19 17.40
N LEU A 120 -5.30 15.14 17.42
CA LEU A 120 -4.76 15.86 16.29
C LEU A 120 -3.32 16.18 16.63
N GLY A 121 -2.39 15.67 15.83
CA GLY A 121 -0.98 16.03 15.97
C GLY A 121 -0.09 15.38 14.93
N TYR A 122 1.21 15.54 15.13
CA TYR A 122 2.24 15.13 14.18
C TYR A 122 2.97 13.90 14.70
N GLY A 123 3.08 12.87 13.84
CA GLY A 123 3.80 11.64 14.16
C GLY A 123 4.99 11.42 13.25
N THR A 124 6.04 10.80 13.77
CA THR A 124 7.18 10.34 12.99
C THR A 124 7.00 8.86 12.64
N LEU A 125 7.14 8.52 11.37
CA LEU A 125 7.17 7.14 10.90
C LEU A 125 8.60 6.62 10.94
N ASN A 126 8.83 5.54 11.68
CA ASN A 126 10.07 4.80 11.61
C ASN A 126 9.96 3.77 10.49
N SER A 127 10.53 4.10 9.33
CA SER A 127 10.51 3.27 8.12
C SER A 127 11.93 2.95 7.68
N VAL A 128 12.14 1.74 7.14
CA VAL A 128 13.44 1.30 6.59
C VAL A 128 13.80 2.05 5.29
N LEU A 129 12.86 2.81 4.73
CA LEU A 129 13.02 3.57 3.47
C LEU A 129 13.49 5.02 3.68
N THR A 130 13.56 5.49 4.93
CA THR A 130 13.93 6.88 5.24
C THR A 130 15.42 6.96 5.60
N ASP A 131 16.29 6.87 4.59
CA ASP A 131 17.70 7.31 4.71
C ASP A 131 17.80 8.85 4.82
N SER A 132 16.69 9.55 4.58
CA SER A 132 16.53 11.01 4.60
C SER A 132 15.94 11.59 5.90
N GLY A 133 15.86 10.81 6.98
CA GLY A 133 15.30 11.24 8.27
C GLY A 133 13.79 10.91 8.43
N PRO A 134 13.24 11.03 9.65
CA PRO A 134 11.89 10.55 9.96
C PRO A 134 10.83 11.26 9.11
N ALA A 135 9.97 10.48 8.45
CA ALA A 135 8.82 11.05 7.74
C ALA A 135 7.77 11.54 8.74
N HIS A 136 7.44 12.83 8.68
CA HIS A 136 6.37 13.42 9.48
C HIS A 136 5.01 13.19 8.80
N LEU A 137 4.05 12.66 9.55
CA LEU A 137 2.69 12.45 9.09
C LEU A 137 1.68 13.02 10.08
N LYS A 138 0.59 13.57 9.54
CA LYS A 138 -0.52 14.02 10.37
C LYS A 138 -1.32 12.81 10.82
N VAL A 139 -1.36 12.56 12.13
CA VAL A 139 -2.13 11.46 12.71
C VAL A 139 -3.47 12.00 13.20
N ARG A 140 -4.56 11.35 12.77
CA ARG A 140 -5.88 11.56 13.36
C ARG A 140 -6.25 10.30 14.14
N THR A 141 -6.20 10.36 15.46
CA THR A 141 -6.49 9.18 16.29
C THR A 141 -7.98 9.02 16.47
N GLN A 142 -8.53 7.91 15.94
CA GLN A 142 -9.83 7.45 16.38
C GLN A 142 -9.65 6.81 17.75
N ALA A 143 -10.15 7.47 18.80
CA ALA A 143 -10.20 6.88 20.12
C ALA A 143 -11.09 5.63 20.05
N GLY A 144 -10.46 4.45 19.98
CA GLY A 144 -11.15 3.20 20.25
C GLY A 144 -11.81 3.31 21.63
N THR A 145 -13.14 3.24 21.66
CA THR A 145 -14.04 3.55 22.79
C THR A 145 -13.82 2.67 24.03
N ASN A 146 -12.79 1.82 24.03
CA ASN A 146 -12.52 0.77 25.01
C ASN A 146 -11.50 1.19 26.10
N TRP A 147 -10.57 2.12 25.82
CA TRP A 147 -9.50 2.45 26.78
C TRP A 147 -10.01 3.23 28.01
N ARG A 148 -10.96 4.16 27.81
CA ARG A 148 -11.60 4.93 28.90
C ARG A 148 -12.39 4.04 29.86
N LYS A 149 -13.03 2.96 29.36
CA LYS A 149 -13.81 2.04 30.19
C LYS A 149 -12.94 1.16 31.09
N ARG A 150 -11.73 0.77 30.64
CA ARG A 150 -10.82 -0.07 31.44
C ARG A 150 -10.14 0.70 32.57
N ARG A 151 -9.78 1.98 32.38
CA ARG A 151 -9.22 2.79 33.48
C ARG A 151 -10.26 3.10 34.56
N GLN A 152 -11.49 3.50 34.21
CA GLN A 152 -12.52 3.77 35.22
C GLN A 152 -12.89 2.56 36.09
N ARG A 153 -12.82 1.33 35.54
CA ARG A 153 -13.01 0.11 36.34
C ARG A 153 -11.83 -0.15 37.28
N ARG A 154 -10.59 0.14 36.88
CA ARG A 154 -9.41 -0.02 37.73
C ARG A 154 -9.39 1.00 38.88
N TRP A 155 -9.79 2.25 38.63
CA TRP A 155 -9.91 3.27 39.67
C TRP A 155 -11.06 2.98 40.66
N ARG A 156 -12.23 2.51 40.18
CA ARG A 156 -13.35 2.12 41.07
C ARG A 156 -13.10 0.86 41.92
N VAL A 157 -12.20 -0.03 41.50
CA VAL A 157 -11.79 -1.19 42.31
C VAL A 157 -10.81 -0.78 43.41
N GLN A 158 -10.02 0.27 43.18
CA GLN A 158 -9.06 0.77 44.16
C GLN A 158 -9.78 1.55 45.28
N GLU A 159 -10.78 2.38 44.96
CA GLU A 159 -11.59 3.11 45.96
C GLU A 159 -12.46 2.23 46.88
N ARG A 160 -12.78 0.99 46.49
CA ARG A 160 -13.50 0.04 47.35
C ARG A 160 -12.61 -0.77 48.29
N ARG A 161 -11.28 -0.67 48.16
CA ARG A 161 -10.33 -1.37 49.04
C ARG A 161 -9.82 -0.49 50.19
N ASP A 162 -10.05 0.82 50.13
CA ASP A 162 -9.62 1.80 51.13
C ASP A 162 -10.79 2.36 51.96
N ARG A 163 -11.86 1.58 52.17
CA ARG A 163 -12.94 1.87 53.13
C ARG A 163 -13.20 0.67 54.02
#